data_AF-A0A932VKW4-F1
#
_entry.id   AF-A0A932VKW4-F1
#
_cell.length_a   1.000
_cell.length_b   1.000
_cell.length_c   1.000
_cell.angle_alpha   90.00
_cell.angle_beta   90.00
_cell.angle_gamma   90.00
#
_symmetry.space_group_name_H-M   'P 1'
#
loop_
_entity.id
_entity.type
_entity.pdbx_description
1 polymer ?
#
loop_
_entity_poly.entity_id
_entity_poly.type
_entity_poly.pdbx_seq_one_letter_code
_entity_poly.pdbx_strand_id
1 'polypeptide(L)' 'MPINTFAPSFERSFKKFIKGNAVLKEKVKETLARFAKDPKHPSLRLEKLKGSQMWTIRMDKGIGRHDAYRTAGKI' A
#
# COMPACT_ATOMS: atom_id res chain seq x y z
N MET A 1 -7.72 -13.03 13.88
CA MET A 1 -7.04 -12.40 12.73
C MET A 1 -7.06 -13.40 11.58
N PRO A 2 -7.40 -13.02 10.34
CA PRO A 2 -7.33 -13.96 9.22
C PRO A 2 -5.88 -14.44 9.03
N ILE A 3 -5.73 -15.71 8.65
CA ILE A 3 -4.44 -16.34 8.39
C ILE A 3 -4.01 -15.88 6.99
N ASN A 4 -3.21 -14.83 6.92
CA ASN A 4 -2.69 -14.35 5.65
C ASN A 4 -1.43 -15.16 5.29
N THR A 5 -1.53 -16.06 4.31
CA THR A 5 -0.37 -16.76 3.76
C THR A 5 0.40 -15.82 2.85
N PHE A 6 1.59 -15.38 3.27
CA PHE A 6 2.49 -14.57 2.46
C PHE A 6 3.58 -15.44 1.82
N ALA A 7 3.93 -15.14 0.57
CA ALA A 7 5.12 -15.73 -0.03
C ALA A 7 6.38 -15.28 0.76
N PRO A 8 7.36 -16.16 1.02
CA PRO A 8 8.54 -15.79 1.82
C PRO A 8 9.35 -14.60 1.24
N SER A 9 9.37 -14.48 -0.09
CA SER A 9 10.00 -13.35 -0.79
C SER A 9 9.23 -12.03 -0.57
N PHE A 10 7.91 -12.09 -0.55
CA PHE A 10 7.06 -10.95 -0.24
C PHE A 10 7.26 -10.52 1.21
N GLU A 11 7.22 -11.45 2.17
CA GLU A 11 7.35 -11.11 3.59
C GLU A 11 8.68 -10.39 3.90
N ARG A 12 9.79 -10.87 3.33
CA ARG A 12 11.10 -10.22 3.47
C ARG A 12 11.09 -8.80 2.87
N SER A 13 10.56 -8.65 1.67
CA SER A 13 10.49 -7.37 0.97
C SER A 13 9.58 -6.38 1.69
N PHE A 14 8.45 -6.87 2.20
CA PHE A 14 7.46 -6.11 2.96
C PHE A 14 8.05 -5.62 4.29
N LYS A 15 8.68 -6.51 5.07
CA LYS A 15 9.39 -6.12 6.30
C LYS A 15 10.45 -5.05 6.04
N LYS A 16 11.21 -5.18 4.94
CA LYS A 16 12.21 -4.19 4.53
C LYS A 16 11.56 -2.85 4.15
N PHE A 17 10.48 -2.89 3.39
CA PHE A 17 9.75 -1.71 2.91
C PHE A 17 9.20 -0.86 4.07
N ILE A 18 8.65 -1.49 5.11
CA ILE A 18 8.09 -0.78 6.26
C ILE A 18 9.14 -0.46 7.34
N LYS A 19 10.36 -0.99 7.25
CA LYS A 19 11.39 -0.84 8.30
C LYS A 19 11.80 0.64 8.42
N GLY A 20 11.77 1.16 9.65
CA GLY A 20 12.19 2.54 9.94
C GLY A 20 11.19 3.63 9.55
N ASN A 21 10.07 3.31 8.90
CA ASN A 21 9.06 4.29 8.50
C ASN A 21 7.72 4.05 9.24
N ALA A 22 7.51 4.77 10.35
CA ALA A 22 6.31 4.62 11.18
C ALA A 22 5.02 4.99 10.45
N VAL A 23 5.04 6.08 9.67
CA VAL A 23 3.90 6.56 8.87
C VAL A 23 3.48 5.49 7.86
N LEU A 24 4.44 4.89 7.16
CA LEU A 24 4.17 3.82 6.20
C LEU A 24 3.61 2.57 6.88
N LYS A 25 4.12 2.19 8.06
CA LYS A 25 3.58 1.06 8.83
C LYS A 25 2.11 1.28 9.19
N GLU A 26 1.78 2.47 9.67
CA GLU A 26 0.41 2.84 10.04
C GLU A 26 -0.51 2.82 8.83
N LYS A 27 -0.10 3.46 7.72
CA LYS A 27 -0.83 3.46 6.46
C LYS A 27 -1.10 2.05 5.94
N VAL A 28 -0.12 1.14 6.05
CA VAL A 28 -0.29 -0.28 5.71
C VAL A 28 -1.31 -0.96 6.60
N LYS A 29 -1.20 -0.78 7.92
CA LYS A 29 -2.13 -1.36 8.89
C LYS A 29 -3.57 -0.89 8.62
N GLU A 30 -3.78 0.40 8.42
CA GLU A 30 -5.10 0.98 8.12
C GLU A 30 -5.67 0.45 6.80
N THR A 31 -4.84 0.39 5.76
CA THR A 31 -5.24 -0.10 4.44
C THR A 31 -5.67 -1.57 4.51
N LEU A 32 -4.89 -2.41 5.18
CA LEU A 32 -5.23 -3.83 5.37
C LEU A 32 -6.48 -4.01 6.23
N ALA A 33 -6.64 -3.23 7.31
CA ALA A 33 -7.83 -3.26 8.14
C ALA A 33 -9.08 -2.84 7.36
N ARG A 34 -8.97 -1.80 6.53
CA ARG A 34 -10.05 -1.34 5.66
C ARG A 34 -10.40 -2.38 4.60
N PHE A 35 -9.40 -2.99 3.96
CA PHE A 35 -9.63 -4.07 2.99
C PHE A 35 -10.31 -5.29 3.64
N ALA A 36 -9.91 -5.67 4.86
CA ALA A 36 -10.55 -6.77 5.58
C ALA A 36 -12.01 -6.49 5.95
N LYS A 37 -12.36 -5.22 6.20
CA LYS A 37 -13.73 -4.80 6.56
C LYS A 37 -14.62 -4.58 5.32
N ASP A 38 -14.10 -3.87 4.33
CA ASP A 38 -14.80 -3.53 3.09
C ASP A 38 -13.82 -3.52 1.90
N PRO A 39 -13.71 -4.65 1.17
CA PRO A 39 -12.85 -4.74 0.00
C PRO A 39 -13.23 -3.80 -1.14
N LYS A 40 -14.46 -3.27 -1.17
CA LYS A 40 -14.98 -2.38 -2.23
C LYS A 40 -14.83 -0.90 -1.88
N HIS A 41 -14.22 -0.59 -0.75
CA HIS A 41 -14.08 0.80 -0.30
C HIS A 41 -13.29 1.64 -1.33
N PRO A 42 -13.80 2.82 -1.77
CA PRO A 42 -13.23 3.58 -2.88
C PRO A 42 -11.79 4.05 -2.63
N SER A 43 -11.41 4.26 -1.37
CA SER A 43 -10.04 4.64 -1.01
C SER A 43 -9.00 3.54 -1.26
N LEU A 44 -9.40 2.28 -1.35
CA LEU A 44 -8.48 1.15 -1.51
C LEU A 44 -7.93 1.07 -2.93
N ARG A 45 -8.55 1.76 -3.90
CA ARG A 45 -8.12 1.83 -5.31
C ARG A 45 -7.70 0.44 -5.82
N LEU A 46 -8.58 -0.53 -5.56
CA LEU A 46 -8.35 -1.94 -5.84
C LEU A 46 -8.41 -2.17 -7.35
N GLU A 47 -7.35 -2.71 -7.93
CA GLU A 47 -7.24 -2.95 -9.37
C GLU A 47 -6.94 -4.42 -9.65
N LYS A 48 -7.68 -5.04 -10.57
CA LYS A 48 -7.40 -6.40 -11.00
C LYS A 48 -6.24 -6.39 -11.98
N LEU A 49 -5.24 -7.23 -11.75
CA LEU A 49 -4.13 -7.38 -12.69
C LEU A 49 -4.62 -8.14 -13.92
N LYS A 50 -4.58 -7.47 -15.08
CA LYS A 50 -5.04 -8.01 -16.37
C LYS A 50 -4.38 -9.37 -16.65
N GLY A 51 -5.19 -10.35 -17.02
CA GLY A 51 -4.71 -11.71 -17.32
C GLY A 51 -4.39 -12.57 -16.08
N SER A 52 -4.76 -12.14 -14.87
CA SER A 52 -4.52 -12.91 -13.65
C SER A 52 -5.72 -12.88 -12.70
N GLN A 53 -5.70 -13.75 -11.68
CA GLN A 53 -6.64 -13.68 -10.55
C GLN A 53 -6.12 -12.81 -9.39
N MET A 54 -5.03 -12.07 -9.60
CA MET A 54 -4.43 -11.22 -8.60
C MET A 54 -5.02 -9.81 -8.62
N TRP A 55 -5.10 -9.21 -7.43
CA TRP A 55 -5.54 -7.84 -7.23
C TRP A 55 -4.44 -7.03 -6.57
N THR A 56 -4.39 -5.73 -6.85
CA THR A 56 -3.44 -4.79 -6.26
C THR A 56 -4.16 -3.66 -5.56
N ILE A 57 -3.58 -3.20 -4.45
CA ILE A 57 -4.07 -2.06 -3.66
C ILE A 57 -3.05 -0.94 -3.78
N ARG A 58 -3.47 0.21 -4.30
CA ARG A 58 -2.60 1.39 -4.40
C ARG A 58 -2.59 2.14 -3.08
N MET A 59 -1.48 2.01 -2.37
CA MET A 59 -1.24 2.65 -1.08
C MET A 59 -0.84 4.12 -1.18
N ASP A 60 -0.38 4.58 -2.33
CA ASP A 60 0.03 5.96 -2.54
C ASP A 60 -0.48 6.49 -3.87
N LYS A 61 -0.75 7.80 -3.92
CA LYS A 61 -0.90 8.49 -5.20
C LYS A 61 0.52 8.69 -5.67
N GLY A 62 1.04 7.79 -6.49
CA GLY A 62 2.38 7.92 -7.07
C GLY A 62 2.56 9.30 -7.68
N ILE A 63 3.03 10.24 -6.87
CA ILE A 63 3.59 11.49 -7.30
C ILE A 63 4.83 11.03 -8.03
N GLY A 64 4.80 11.14 -9.36
CA GLY A 64 6.00 11.01 -10.16
C GLY A 64 7.06 11.90 -9.51
N ARG A 65 8.34 11.52 -9.61
CA ARG A 65 9.49 12.26 -9.04
C ARG A 65 9.56 13.76 -9.40
N HIS A 66 8.60 14.28 -10.16
CA HIS A 66 8.44 15.67 -10.55
C HIS A 66 7.68 16.54 -9.52
N ASP A 67 6.72 16.02 -8.71
CA ASP A 67 5.94 16.90 -7.80
C ASP A 67 6.51 17.02 -6.39
N ALA A 68 7.54 16.24 -6.04
CA ALA A 68 8.20 16.32 -4.73
C ALA A 68 8.86 17.68 -4.46
N TYR A 69 9.22 18.42 -5.52
CA TYR A 69 9.82 19.76 -5.40
C TYR A 69 8.80 20.89 -5.20
N ARG A 70 7.50 20.65 -5.42
CA ARG A 70 6.48 21.72 -5.30
C ARG A 70 5.99 21.94 -3.86
N THR A 71 6.15 20.94 -2.99
CA THR A 71 5.68 21.00 -1.60
C THR A 71 6.79 21.41 -0.62
N ALA A 72 8.06 21.41 -1.04
CA ALA A 72 9.19 21.81 -0.21
C ALA A 72 9.61 23.29 -0.36
N GLY A 73 8.88 24.08 -1.16
CA GLY A 73 9.22 25.46 -1.47
C GLY A 73 8.01 26.37 -1.49
N LYS A 74 7.46 26.67 -0.31
CA LYS A 74 6.76 27.93 -0.04
C LYS A 74 7.00 28.29 1.43
N ILE A 75 7.95 29.19 1.61
CA ILE A 75 8.03 30.11 2.74
C ILE A 75 6.81 31.03 2.65
#